data_AF-A0A8J2T9B4-F1
#
_entry.id   AF-A0A8J2T9B4-F1
#
_cell.length_a   1.000
_cell.length_b   1.000
_cell.length_c   1.000
_cell.angle_alpha   90.00
_cell.angle_beta   90.00
_cell.angle_gamma   90.00
#
_symmetry.space_group_name_H-M   'P 1'
#
loop_
_entity.id
_entity.type
_entity.pdbx_description
1 polymer ?
#
loop_
_entity_poly.entity_id
_entity_poly.type
_entity_poly.pdbx_seq_one_letter_code
_entity_poly.pdbx_strand_id
1 'polypeptide(L)'
;MSFTSLLPSPKNSKEDAQRKTLLEQRSKDSAVKVLTHQSDEQESETSVFDSVVASNLNFQDFVPMRQRNFNLELPKPSQEEIENCYHRTKQVFDSILSKSTQPATAISKSTRKVHNSAYDVEVSAAGSQARKLVRITEHAKDPLQPNVIKAKKVVTPAVEEPATPIFHKTDSAEINKKLSKEEKDMWKIPPAISSWKNPNGYTIGLEKRLAMDGRYSKEQMQAHEINNGFEKLSTALEIADRKARQELKLRAEAKKQIALDESREKEEKLRLLAQKAREERSRLRNKRNYQSIENGGPEIDSAVHRAAIRKSRKEELERDSRRSKMSTADRLRELAYSQGREISEKVILGAAKSTDTQEVHYDSRLFSRGANAQAKRNEEQLYDSPLFLQQGANYRANLSKLDRIVEDHVSAKSTQIQPIQFTAEGDSEPKRNDKKYGLEKKEA
;
A
#
# COMPACT_ATOMS: atom_id res chain seq x y z
N MET A 1 75.23 7.26 34.19
CA MET A 1 74.16 6.65 33.36
C MET A 1 74.45 7.06 31.92
N SER A 2 74.85 6.12 31.07
CA SER A 2 75.23 6.38 29.67
C SER A 2 73.99 6.67 28.80
N PHE A 3 74.06 7.70 27.95
CA PHE A 3 72.99 8.15 27.02
C PHE A 3 72.42 7.06 26.10
N THR A 4 73.10 5.92 25.99
CA THR A 4 72.71 4.79 25.14
C THR A 4 71.50 4.01 25.67
N SER A 5 71.12 4.17 26.95
CA SER A 5 69.99 3.46 27.55
C SER A 5 68.62 4.12 27.31
N LEU A 6 68.59 5.32 26.73
CA LEU A 6 67.37 6.10 26.46
C LEU A 6 66.87 5.95 25.01
N LEU A 7 67.58 5.21 24.16
CA LEU A 7 67.18 4.95 22.78
C LEU A 7 66.41 3.63 22.69
N PRO A 8 65.32 3.56 21.91
CA PRO A 8 64.61 2.30 21.65
C PRO A 8 65.51 1.32 20.91
N SER A 9 65.42 0.03 21.25
CA SER A 9 66.25 -1.01 20.66
C SER A 9 65.96 -1.22 19.15
N PRO A 10 66.96 -1.59 18.34
CA PRO A 10 66.79 -1.80 16.91
C PRO A 10 65.90 -3.02 16.62
N LYS A 11 64.94 -2.83 15.69
CA LYS A 11 63.80 -3.73 15.41
C LYS A 11 64.11 -5.19 15.04
N ASN A 12 65.37 -5.56 14.78
CA ASN A 12 65.76 -6.90 14.30
C ASN A 12 66.87 -7.59 15.13
N SER A 13 67.04 -7.22 16.41
CA SER A 13 68.03 -7.90 17.27
C SER A 13 67.46 -9.22 17.82
N LYS A 14 68.17 -10.35 17.63
CA LYS A 14 67.77 -11.67 18.13
C LYS A 14 67.90 -11.82 19.66
N GLU A 15 68.37 -10.79 20.36
CA GLU A 15 68.53 -10.77 21.83
C GLU A 15 67.25 -10.45 22.60
N ASP A 16 66.16 -10.07 21.90
CA ASP A 16 64.93 -9.58 22.54
C ASP A 16 64.15 -10.65 23.31
N ALA A 17 64.23 -11.93 22.93
CA ALA A 17 63.48 -12.98 23.63
C ALA A 17 64.03 -13.22 25.04
N GLN A 18 65.35 -13.35 25.17
CA GLN A 18 66.02 -13.58 26.46
C GLN A 18 65.99 -12.34 27.35
N ARG A 19 66.08 -11.13 26.77
CA ARG A 19 65.92 -9.89 27.53
C ARG A 19 64.49 -9.66 27.97
N LYS A 20 63.49 -9.97 27.15
CA LYS A 20 62.07 -9.91 27.55
C LYS A 20 61.79 -10.91 28.68
N THR A 21 62.27 -12.14 28.59
CA THR A 21 62.11 -13.10 29.69
C THR A 21 62.82 -12.64 30.97
N LEU A 22 64.01 -12.03 30.87
CA LEU A 22 64.71 -11.47 32.03
C LEU A 22 64.02 -10.23 32.61
N LEU A 23 63.44 -9.37 31.78
CA LEU A 23 62.63 -8.23 32.21
C LEU A 23 61.32 -8.69 32.86
N GLU A 24 60.70 -9.73 32.30
CA GLU A 24 59.48 -10.32 32.83
C GLU A 24 59.77 -11.06 34.15
N GLN A 25 60.89 -11.78 34.25
CA GLN A 25 61.38 -12.36 35.51
C GLN A 25 61.69 -11.28 36.53
N ARG A 26 62.44 -10.22 36.17
CA ARG A 26 62.68 -9.08 37.07
C ARG A 26 61.40 -8.39 37.51
N SER A 27 60.39 -8.29 36.64
CA SER A 27 59.08 -7.73 36.99
C SER A 27 58.33 -8.63 37.98
N LYS A 28 58.38 -9.96 37.77
CA LYS A 28 57.79 -10.95 38.67
C LYS A 28 58.52 -10.97 40.01
N ASP A 29 59.85 -10.91 40.01
CA ASP A 29 60.69 -10.84 41.20
C ASP A 29 60.45 -9.53 41.98
N SER A 30 60.29 -8.41 41.28
CA SER A 30 59.92 -7.13 41.92
C SER A 30 58.52 -7.15 42.51
N ALA A 31 57.55 -7.79 41.84
CA ALA A 31 56.20 -7.96 42.37
C ALA A 31 56.17 -8.89 43.59
N VAL A 32 56.97 -9.96 43.58
CA VAL A 32 57.15 -10.84 44.74
C VAL A 32 57.81 -10.08 45.90
N LYS A 33 58.81 -9.24 45.63
CA LYS A 33 59.48 -8.42 46.66
C LYS A 33 58.57 -7.38 47.31
N VAL A 34 57.57 -6.87 46.58
CA VAL A 34 56.53 -5.96 47.11
C VAL A 34 55.49 -6.73 47.94
N LEU A 35 55.22 -8.00 47.61
CA LEU A 35 54.26 -8.84 48.33
C LEU A 35 54.83 -9.45 49.61
N THR A 36 56.14 -9.72 49.64
CA THR A 36 56.85 -10.19 50.84
C THR A 36 57.51 -9.00 51.53
N HIS A 37 56.79 -8.34 52.43
CA HIS A 37 57.38 -7.38 53.37
C HIS A 37 58.42 -8.09 54.26
N GLN A 38 59.66 -8.24 53.77
CA GLN A 38 60.82 -8.30 54.64
C GLN A 38 61.11 -6.86 55.03
N SER A 39 60.97 -6.61 56.32
CA SER A 39 61.23 -5.37 57.01
C SER A 39 62.70 -4.98 56.88
N ASP A 40 63.05 -4.29 55.80
CA ASP A 40 64.18 -3.38 55.78
C ASP A 40 63.60 -1.96 55.75
N GLU A 41 63.80 -1.23 56.85
CA GLU A 41 63.56 0.20 56.95
C GLU A 41 64.49 0.94 55.99
N GLN A 42 64.07 1.09 54.75
CA GLN A 42 64.61 2.11 53.85
C GLN A 42 63.46 2.98 53.39
N GLU A 43 63.50 4.24 53.83
CA GLU A 43 62.63 5.32 53.39
C GLU A 43 62.59 5.33 51.85
N SER A 44 61.50 4.86 51.29
CA SER A 44 61.25 4.99 49.87
C SER A 44 60.98 6.47 49.60
N GLU A 45 61.92 7.14 48.93
CA GLU A 45 61.71 8.49 48.41
C GLU A 45 60.49 8.49 47.49
N THR A 46 59.33 8.86 48.03
CA THR A 46 58.13 9.08 47.24
C THR A 46 58.41 10.25 46.33
N SER A 47 58.39 10.01 45.02
CA SER A 47 58.60 11.08 44.05
C SER A 47 57.60 12.22 44.33
N VAL A 48 58.06 13.48 44.33
CA VAL A 48 57.22 14.67 44.60
C VAL A 48 56.01 14.73 43.63
N PHE A 49 56.10 14.06 42.49
CA PHE A 49 55.01 13.95 41.52
C PHE A 49 53.94 12.90 41.90
N ASP A 50 54.30 11.77 42.54
CA ASP A 50 53.31 10.76 42.96
C ASP A 50 52.40 11.26 44.08
N SER A 51 52.93 12.07 45.01
CA SER A 51 52.15 12.61 46.12
C SER A 51 51.12 13.66 45.67
N VAL A 52 51.36 14.33 44.54
CA VAL A 52 50.48 15.39 43.99
C VAL A 52 49.37 14.82 43.10
N VAL A 53 49.62 13.72 42.39
CA VAL A 53 48.67 13.16 41.41
C VAL A 53 47.55 12.34 42.06
N ALA A 54 47.76 11.80 43.27
CA ALA A 54 46.87 10.79 43.85
C ALA A 54 46.70 10.91 45.39
N SER A 55 46.66 12.13 45.95
CA SER A 55 46.55 12.30 47.40
C SER A 55 45.30 11.64 48.04
N ASN A 56 44.22 11.45 47.26
CA ASN A 56 42.97 10.82 47.70
C ASN A 56 42.80 9.35 47.23
N LEU A 57 43.81 8.75 46.60
CA LEU A 57 43.72 7.43 45.99
C LEU A 57 44.77 6.50 46.61
N ASN A 58 44.32 5.59 47.47
CA ASN A 58 45.18 4.57 48.07
C ASN A 58 44.86 3.19 47.49
N PHE A 59 45.89 2.38 47.22
CA PHE A 59 45.72 1.00 46.78
C PHE A 59 44.98 0.15 47.83
N GLN A 60 45.16 0.46 49.11
CA GLN A 60 44.50 -0.25 50.21
C GLN A 60 42.97 -0.17 50.14
N ASP A 61 42.41 0.88 49.53
CA ASP A 61 40.96 1.05 49.38
C ASP A 61 40.32 0.02 48.42
N PHE A 62 41.12 -0.57 47.52
CA PHE A 62 40.65 -1.60 46.59
C PHE A 62 40.65 -3.01 47.19
N VAL A 63 41.36 -3.23 48.30
CA VAL A 63 41.61 -4.57 48.85
C VAL A 63 40.54 -4.93 49.90
N PRO A 64 39.75 -6.00 49.70
CA PRO A 64 38.73 -6.38 50.68
C PRO A 64 39.33 -6.86 52.02
N MET A 65 39.11 -6.09 53.08
CA MET A 65 39.68 -6.38 54.41
C MET A 65 39.25 -7.72 55.03
N ARG A 66 38.02 -8.17 54.76
CA ARG A 66 37.48 -9.45 55.26
C ARG A 66 38.09 -10.69 54.61
N GLN A 67 38.64 -10.58 53.39
CA GLN A 67 39.28 -11.72 52.72
C GLN A 67 40.61 -12.10 53.38
N ARG A 68 41.30 -11.13 54.00
CA ARG A 68 42.55 -11.35 54.75
C ARG A 68 42.29 -12.00 56.11
N ASN A 69 41.27 -11.52 56.83
CA ASN A 69 40.90 -12.00 58.16
C ASN A 69 39.39 -12.26 58.21
N PHE A 70 38.98 -13.52 58.06
CA PHE A 70 37.55 -13.88 58.13
C PHE A 70 36.95 -13.66 59.53
N ASN A 71 37.77 -13.69 60.58
CA ASN A 71 37.38 -13.44 61.96
C ASN A 71 37.51 -11.95 62.36
N LEU A 72 37.56 -11.03 61.41
CA LEU A 72 37.62 -9.59 61.70
C LEU A 72 36.31 -9.14 62.38
N GLU A 73 36.40 -8.84 63.68
CA GLU A 73 35.28 -8.29 64.43
C GLU A 73 35.00 -6.84 64.03
N LEU A 74 33.76 -6.56 63.65
CA LEU A 74 33.26 -5.22 63.43
C LEU A 74 32.29 -4.91 64.59
N PRO A 75 32.80 -4.34 65.69
CA PRO A 75 31.99 -4.09 66.87
C PRO A 75 30.89 -3.09 66.53
N LYS A 76 29.72 -3.28 67.14
CA LYS A 76 28.70 -2.24 67.17
C LYS A 76 29.23 -1.08 68.05
N PRO A 77 28.87 0.18 67.76
CA PRO A 77 29.26 1.31 68.61
C PRO A 77 28.79 1.07 70.05
N SER A 78 29.52 1.63 71.01
CA SER A 78 29.20 1.46 72.42
C SER A 78 27.87 2.18 72.77
N GLN A 79 27.20 1.71 73.83
CA GLN A 79 25.93 2.31 74.25
C GLN A 79 26.10 3.80 74.62
N GLU A 80 27.22 4.15 75.26
CA GLU A 80 27.55 5.53 75.63
C GLU A 80 27.81 6.41 74.39
N GLU A 81 28.49 5.89 73.36
CA GLU A 81 28.68 6.59 72.08
C GLU A 81 27.35 6.85 71.36
N ILE A 82 26.44 5.86 71.39
CA ILE A 82 25.10 5.99 70.81
C ILE A 82 24.32 7.10 71.53
N GLU A 83 24.35 7.12 72.86
CA GLU A 83 23.66 8.13 73.67
C GLU A 83 24.24 9.53 73.45
N ASN A 84 25.57 9.66 73.42
CA ASN A 84 26.25 10.92 73.13
C ASN A 84 25.91 11.44 71.72
N CYS A 85 25.94 10.57 70.72
CA CYS A 85 25.55 10.91 69.35
C CYS A 85 24.07 11.27 69.27
N TYR A 86 23.19 10.54 69.96
CA TYR A 86 21.77 10.81 70.06
C TYR A 86 21.51 12.20 70.66
N HIS A 87 22.12 12.54 71.79
CA HIS A 87 21.95 13.84 72.42
C HIS A 87 22.47 14.97 71.52
N ARG A 88 23.64 14.79 70.89
CA ARG A 88 24.21 15.78 69.97
C ARG A 88 23.31 16.02 68.76
N THR A 89 22.87 14.95 68.09
CA THR A 89 22.01 15.03 66.90
C THR A 89 20.63 15.57 67.27
N LYS A 90 20.05 15.12 68.37
CA LYS A 90 18.77 15.61 68.89
C LYS A 90 18.81 17.11 69.18
N GLN A 91 19.84 17.62 69.84
CA GLN A 91 19.97 19.07 70.08
C GLN A 91 19.99 19.87 68.77
N VAL A 92 20.69 19.37 67.75
CA VAL A 92 20.72 20.00 66.42
C VAL A 92 19.32 19.95 65.79
N PHE A 93 18.65 18.80 65.80
CA PHE A 93 17.29 18.67 65.27
C PHE A 93 16.29 19.52 66.02
N ASP A 94 16.34 19.60 67.35
CA ASP A 94 15.49 20.46 68.17
C ASP A 94 15.72 21.94 67.81
N SER A 95 16.96 22.34 67.51
CA SER A 95 17.27 23.69 67.02
C SER A 95 16.72 23.98 65.61
N ILE A 96 16.64 22.97 64.74
CA ILE A 96 16.08 23.09 63.40
C ILE A 96 14.55 23.08 63.45
N LEU A 97 13.97 22.17 64.24
CA LEU A 97 12.53 22.02 64.44
C LEU A 97 11.94 23.24 65.14
N SER A 98 12.59 23.78 66.17
CA SER A 98 12.16 25.04 66.80
C SER A 98 12.16 26.23 65.84
N LYS A 99 13.06 26.24 64.85
CA LYS A 99 13.07 27.26 63.78
C LYS A 99 12.05 26.99 62.67
N SER A 100 11.78 25.73 62.35
CA SER A 100 10.91 25.31 61.24
C SER A 100 9.42 25.30 61.62
N THR A 101 9.09 24.88 62.84
CA THR A 101 7.70 24.75 63.33
C THR A 101 7.08 26.10 63.71
N GLN A 102 7.88 27.15 63.89
CA GLN A 102 7.37 28.49 64.11
C GLN A 102 7.19 29.21 62.78
N PRO A 103 5.94 29.46 62.31
CA PRO A 103 5.74 30.26 61.12
C PRO A 103 6.30 31.65 61.37
N ALA A 104 7.07 32.17 60.41
CA ALA A 104 7.73 33.48 60.49
C ALA A 104 6.77 34.66 60.76
N THR A 105 5.47 34.43 60.66
CA THR A 105 4.38 35.38 60.86
C THR A 105 3.76 35.34 62.27
N ALA A 106 4.06 34.35 63.12
CA ALA A 106 3.35 34.17 64.40
C ALA A 106 4.08 34.72 65.65
N ILE A 107 5.29 35.25 65.52
CA ILE A 107 6.08 35.71 66.67
C ILE A 107 6.25 37.23 66.62
N SER A 108 5.24 37.96 67.08
CA SER A 108 5.48 39.33 67.52
C SER A 108 6.27 39.27 68.83
N LYS A 109 7.60 39.41 68.74
CA LYS A 109 8.44 39.61 69.94
C LYS A 109 8.03 40.95 70.55
N SER A 110 7.53 40.93 71.79
CA SER A 110 7.26 42.16 72.54
C SER A 110 8.52 43.02 72.59
N THR A 111 8.36 44.32 72.30
CA THR A 111 9.43 45.34 72.24
C THR A 111 10.36 45.35 73.46
N ARG A 112 9.86 44.96 74.65
CA ARG A 112 10.67 44.86 75.87
C ARG A 112 11.70 43.71 75.85
N LYS A 113 11.38 42.56 75.24
CA LYS A 113 12.34 41.44 75.14
C LYS A 113 13.42 41.70 74.10
N VAL A 114 13.10 42.49 73.07
CA VAL A 114 14.00 42.87 71.97
C VAL A 114 15.09 43.84 72.43
N HIS A 115 14.77 44.76 73.33
CA HIS A 115 15.74 45.72 73.88
C HIS A 115 16.77 45.06 74.83
N ASN A 116 16.39 43.95 75.48
CA ASN A 116 17.26 43.22 76.42
C ASN A 116 18.26 42.27 75.74
N SER A 117 18.08 41.96 74.45
CA SER A 117 19.00 41.12 73.68
C SER A 117 20.03 41.94 72.90
N ALA A 118 20.30 43.17 73.34
CA ALA A 118 21.32 44.00 72.74
C ALA A 118 22.71 43.56 73.21
N TYR A 119 23.64 43.38 72.28
CA TYR A 119 25.04 43.13 72.60
C TYR A 119 25.93 44.09 71.81
N ASP A 120 27.02 44.50 72.45
CA ASP A 120 27.97 45.43 71.88
C ASP A 120 29.09 44.64 71.18
N VAL A 121 29.37 45.00 69.93
CA VAL A 121 30.45 44.40 69.12
C VAL A 121 31.46 45.48 68.76
N GLU A 122 32.73 45.22 69.02
CA GLU A 122 33.81 46.03 68.48
C GLU A 122 33.99 45.73 67.00
N VAL A 123 33.62 46.67 66.14
CA VAL A 123 33.80 46.54 64.69
C VAL A 123 34.99 47.39 64.27
N SER A 124 36.04 46.72 63.79
CA SER A 124 37.12 47.36 63.04
C SER A 124 36.78 47.35 61.56
N ALA A 125 36.73 48.54 60.94
CA ALA A 125 36.57 48.64 59.50
C ALA A 125 37.85 48.16 58.80
N ALA A 126 37.71 47.32 57.76
CA ALA A 126 38.85 46.85 56.98
C ALA A 126 39.66 48.05 56.43
N GLY A 127 40.87 48.24 56.96
CA GLY A 127 41.78 49.34 56.61
C GLY A 127 41.84 50.53 57.60
N SER A 128 41.14 50.50 58.74
CA SER A 128 41.24 51.54 59.78
C SER A 128 41.50 50.97 61.17
N GLN A 129 42.45 51.57 61.91
CA GLN A 129 42.81 51.22 63.30
C GLN A 129 41.76 51.69 64.34
N ALA A 130 40.78 52.49 63.92
CA ALA A 130 39.75 53.01 64.81
C ALA A 130 38.70 51.94 65.13
N ARG A 131 38.71 51.46 66.38
CA ARG A 131 37.68 50.56 66.92
C ARG A 131 36.43 51.37 67.23
N LYS A 132 35.29 50.94 66.70
CA LYS A 132 33.97 51.51 67.04
C LYS A 132 33.15 50.46 67.74
N LEU A 133 32.59 50.82 68.89
CA LEU A 133 31.64 49.98 69.61
C LEU A 133 30.27 50.15 68.95
N VAL A 134 29.74 49.07 68.37
CA VAL A 134 28.42 49.07 67.71
C VAL A 134 27.49 48.17 68.50
N ARG A 135 26.42 48.76 69.02
CA ARG A 135 25.34 48.02 69.69
C ARG A 135 24.40 47.43 68.64
N ILE A 136 24.34 46.11 68.55
CA ILE A 136 23.44 45.40 67.64
C ILE A 136 22.14 45.10 68.39
N THR A 137 21.02 45.58 67.85
CA THR A 137 19.67 45.31 68.37
C THR A 137 18.78 44.74 67.26
N GLU A 138 18.03 43.67 67.56
CA GLU A 138 17.00 43.18 66.65
C GLU A 138 15.88 44.24 66.54
N HIS A 139 15.36 44.51 65.34
CA HIS A 139 14.22 45.42 65.18
C HIS A 139 12.91 44.63 65.31
N ALA A 140 11.94 45.14 66.08
CA ALA A 140 10.63 44.53 66.19
C ALA A 140 9.87 44.61 64.85
N LYS A 141 9.47 43.46 64.29
CA LYS A 141 8.76 43.40 63.00
C LYS A 141 7.26 43.68 63.17
N ASP A 142 6.66 44.31 62.17
CA ASP A 142 5.21 44.55 62.12
C ASP A 142 4.46 43.24 61.81
N PRO A 143 3.50 42.80 62.65
CA PRO A 143 2.73 41.60 62.41
C PRO A 143 1.77 41.67 61.20
N LEU A 144 1.41 42.87 60.72
CA LEU A 144 0.52 43.07 59.57
C LEU A 144 1.27 43.24 58.25
N GLN A 145 2.60 43.36 58.29
CA GLN A 145 3.41 43.59 57.11
C GLN A 145 3.48 42.32 56.23
N PRO A 146 3.06 42.39 54.95
CA PRO A 146 3.19 41.25 54.04
C PRO A 146 4.66 40.97 53.71
N ASN A 147 4.96 39.75 53.25
CA ASN A 147 6.32 39.39 52.87
C ASN A 147 6.81 40.22 51.67
N VAL A 148 7.75 41.13 51.91
CA VAL A 148 8.33 42.04 50.90
C VAL A 148 9.38 41.31 50.03
N ILE A 149 9.94 40.20 50.49
CA ILE A 149 11.06 39.51 49.83
C ILE A 149 10.52 38.49 48.84
N LYS A 150 10.62 38.79 47.54
CA LYS A 150 10.39 37.82 46.47
C LYS A 150 11.53 36.81 46.44
N ALA A 151 11.26 35.57 46.82
CA ALA A 151 12.24 34.49 46.69
C ALA A 151 12.54 34.24 45.21
N LYS A 152 13.80 34.40 44.80
CA LYS A 152 14.26 34.02 43.46
C LYS A 152 14.49 32.50 43.43
N LYS A 153 14.31 31.86 42.28
CA LYS A 153 14.69 30.46 42.06
C LYS A 153 16.21 30.34 42.24
N VAL A 154 16.63 29.74 43.34
CA VAL A 154 18.05 29.50 43.62
C VAL A 154 18.47 28.26 42.81
N VAL A 155 19.48 28.43 41.96
CA VAL A 155 20.22 27.30 41.38
C VAL A 155 21.21 26.85 42.45
N THR A 156 21.27 25.56 42.74
CA THR A 156 22.24 25.00 43.68
C THR A 156 23.64 25.43 43.24
N PRO A 157 24.40 26.17 44.07
CA PRO A 157 25.79 26.49 43.73
C PRO A 157 26.54 25.17 43.54
N ALA A 158 27.48 25.15 42.59
CA ALA A 158 28.38 24.03 42.45
C ALA A 158 29.13 23.87 43.78
N VAL A 159 28.91 22.74 44.46
CA VAL A 159 29.63 22.41 45.68
C VAL A 159 31.07 22.11 45.24
N GLU A 160 32.02 22.90 45.70
CA GLU A 160 33.47 22.68 45.47
C GLU A 160 33.99 21.54 46.36
N GLU A 161 33.26 20.43 46.38
CA GLU A 161 33.77 19.18 46.97
C GLU A 161 34.80 18.59 46.00
N PRO A 162 35.98 18.16 46.49
CA PRO A 162 36.94 17.48 45.64
C PRO A 162 36.28 16.23 45.04
N ALA A 163 36.45 16.02 43.73
CA ALA A 163 35.84 14.88 43.05
C ALA A 163 36.27 13.57 43.73
N THR A 164 35.29 12.81 44.22
CA THR A 164 35.56 11.51 44.83
C THR A 164 36.06 10.53 43.76
N PRO A 165 37.12 9.76 44.02
CA PRO A 165 37.62 8.79 43.07
C PRO A 165 36.60 7.67 42.79
N ILE A 166 36.53 7.21 41.54
CA ILE A 166 35.66 6.10 41.12
C ILE A 166 36.47 4.79 41.19
N PHE A 167 36.10 3.90 42.09
CA PHE A 167 36.76 2.61 42.30
C PHE A 167 36.19 1.51 41.37
N HIS A 168 36.87 1.24 40.26
CA HIS A 168 36.55 0.10 39.38
C HIS A 168 37.35 -1.15 39.79
N LYS A 169 36.78 -2.35 39.60
CA LYS A 169 37.48 -3.63 39.89
C LYS A 169 38.61 -3.86 38.89
N THR A 170 39.81 -4.22 39.34
CA THR A 170 40.98 -4.49 38.49
C THR A 170 40.89 -5.81 37.70
N ASP A 171 40.02 -6.75 38.10
CA ASP A 171 39.62 -7.91 37.27
C ASP A 171 39.08 -7.50 35.88
N SER A 172 38.85 -6.21 35.69
CA SER A 172 38.97 -5.45 34.44
C SER A 172 40.22 -5.70 33.57
N ALA A 173 41.02 -6.75 33.77
CA ALA A 173 41.74 -7.34 32.64
C ALA A 173 40.77 -7.69 31.49
N GLU A 174 39.46 -7.82 31.77
CA GLU A 174 38.38 -7.91 30.77
C GLU A 174 37.85 -6.55 30.27
N ILE A 175 37.88 -5.47 31.07
CA ILE A 175 37.40 -4.12 30.66
C ILE A 175 38.51 -3.33 29.93
N ASN A 176 39.77 -3.51 30.33
CA ASN A 176 40.96 -2.99 29.64
C ASN A 176 41.50 -3.95 28.56
N LYS A 177 41.03 -5.22 28.50
CA LYS A 177 41.06 -5.95 27.24
C LYS A 177 40.19 -5.14 26.29
N LYS A 178 40.85 -4.42 25.38
CA LYS A 178 40.17 -3.78 24.26
C LYS A 178 39.25 -4.84 23.67
N LEU A 179 37.94 -4.65 23.83
CA LEU A 179 36.89 -5.55 23.38
C LEU A 179 37.30 -6.12 22.01
N SER A 180 37.24 -7.45 21.85
CA SER A 180 37.68 -8.09 20.62
C SER A 180 36.98 -7.43 19.43
N LYS A 181 37.64 -7.38 18.27
CA LYS A 181 37.01 -6.82 17.07
C LYS A 181 35.70 -7.54 16.75
N GLU A 182 35.68 -8.86 16.98
CA GLU A 182 34.51 -9.71 16.80
C GLU A 182 33.37 -9.33 17.74
N GLU A 183 33.65 -9.12 19.03
CA GLU A 183 32.64 -8.71 20.01
C GLU A 183 32.11 -7.31 19.69
N LYS A 184 32.98 -6.39 19.27
CA LYS A 184 32.55 -5.05 18.80
C LYS A 184 31.61 -5.15 17.61
N ASP A 185 31.92 -6.03 16.66
CA ASP A 185 31.11 -6.20 15.45
C ASP A 185 29.78 -6.88 15.76
N MET A 186 29.74 -7.85 16.68
CA MET A 186 28.50 -8.48 17.15
C MET A 186 27.54 -7.48 17.81
N TRP A 187 28.09 -6.51 18.55
CA TRP A 187 27.32 -5.45 19.20
C TRP A 187 27.16 -4.19 18.33
N LYS A 188 27.56 -4.23 17.06
CA LYS A 188 27.41 -3.12 16.14
C LYS A 188 25.97 -3.03 15.62
N ILE A 189 25.19 -2.18 16.27
CA ILE A 189 23.80 -1.91 15.89
C ILE A 189 23.76 -1.21 14.51
N PRO A 190 23.06 -1.76 13.50
CA PRO A 190 22.90 -1.11 12.20
C PRO A 190 22.15 0.23 12.30
N PRO A 191 22.43 1.20 11.42
CA PRO A 191 21.71 2.47 11.41
C PRO A 191 20.23 2.26 11.06
N ALA A 192 19.36 2.97 11.76
CA ALA A 192 17.91 2.92 11.49
C ALA A 192 17.59 3.72 10.22
N ILE A 193 17.19 3.01 9.16
CA ILE A 193 16.71 3.60 7.91
C ILE A 193 15.19 3.42 7.86
N SER A 194 14.47 4.52 7.94
CA SER A 194 13.00 4.48 7.91
C SER A 194 12.45 4.80 6.52
N SER A 195 11.34 4.17 6.16
CA SER A 195 10.61 4.47 4.92
C SER A 195 9.81 5.78 4.97
N TRP A 196 9.60 6.35 6.17
CA TRP A 196 8.73 7.52 6.37
C TRP A 196 9.46 8.83 6.68
N LYS A 197 10.58 8.76 7.41
CA LYS A 197 11.24 9.94 7.97
C LYS A 197 12.72 9.96 7.60
N ASN A 198 13.13 11.10 7.07
CA ASN A 198 14.52 11.43 6.80
C ASN A 198 14.75 12.91 7.16
N PRO A 199 14.82 13.24 8.46
CA PRO A 199 14.83 14.63 8.92
C PRO A 199 16.06 15.39 8.41
N ASN A 200 17.20 14.69 8.30
CA ASN A 200 18.45 15.26 7.83
C ASN A 200 18.62 15.16 6.30
N GLY A 201 17.63 14.60 5.58
CA GLY A 201 17.65 14.54 4.12
C GLY A 201 18.76 13.67 3.51
N TYR A 202 19.26 12.65 4.21
CA TYR A 202 20.33 11.78 3.69
C TYR A 202 19.95 11.10 2.38
N THR A 203 20.85 11.11 1.40
CA THR A 203 20.72 10.38 0.13
C THR A 203 21.04 8.90 0.33
N ILE A 204 20.03 8.13 0.71
CA ILE A 204 20.13 6.69 0.99
C ILE A 204 19.80 5.90 -0.28
N GLY A 205 20.68 4.97 -0.66
CA GLY A 205 20.48 4.07 -1.80
C GLY A 205 19.22 3.20 -1.68
N LEU A 206 18.62 2.85 -2.82
CA LEU A 206 17.35 2.11 -2.87
C LEU A 206 17.42 0.75 -2.18
N GLU A 207 18.52 0.03 -2.35
CA GLU A 207 18.75 -1.27 -1.69
C GLU A 207 18.61 -1.18 -0.16
N LYS A 208 19.12 -0.11 0.47
CA LYS A 208 19.14 0.04 1.92
C LYS A 208 17.76 0.45 2.45
N ARG A 209 16.96 1.14 1.62
CA ARG A 209 15.56 1.44 1.92
C ARG A 209 14.68 0.21 1.78
N LEU A 210 14.92 -0.59 0.74
CA LEU A 210 14.13 -1.78 0.44
C LEU A 210 14.42 -2.92 1.43
N ALA A 211 15.69 -3.11 1.81
CA ALA A 211 16.11 -4.17 2.71
C ALA A 211 15.50 -4.10 4.12
N MET A 212 15.09 -2.91 4.57
CA MET A 212 14.41 -2.74 5.87
C MET A 212 12.89 -2.85 5.78
N ASP A 213 12.30 -2.74 4.59
CA ASP A 213 10.86 -2.92 4.46
C ASP A 213 10.57 -4.43 4.47
N GLY A 214 10.01 -4.91 5.59
CA GLY A 214 9.70 -6.33 5.80
C GLY A 214 8.89 -6.94 4.66
N ARG A 215 8.10 -6.11 3.94
CA ARG A 215 7.33 -6.48 2.73
C ARG A 215 8.17 -7.04 1.59
N TYR A 216 9.41 -6.58 1.47
CA TYR A 216 10.36 -7.01 0.45
C TYR A 216 11.47 -7.87 1.05
N SER A 217 11.31 -8.32 2.29
CA SER A 217 12.20 -9.31 2.87
C SER A 217 12.24 -10.53 1.95
N LYS A 218 13.43 -11.13 1.81
CA LYS A 218 13.66 -12.31 0.98
C LYS A 218 12.69 -13.45 1.33
N GLU A 219 12.19 -13.49 2.55
CA GLU A 219 11.20 -14.46 3.03
C GLU A 219 9.79 -14.18 2.50
N GLN A 220 9.34 -12.91 2.42
CA GLN A 220 8.05 -12.54 1.82
C GLN A 220 8.06 -12.47 0.29
N MET A 221 9.22 -12.29 -0.34
CA MET A 221 9.38 -12.42 -1.79
C MET A 221 9.41 -13.86 -2.29
N GLN A 222 9.49 -14.86 -1.41
CA GLN A 222 9.25 -16.23 -1.85
C GLN A 222 7.79 -16.34 -2.27
N ALA A 223 7.57 -16.92 -3.45
CA ALA A 223 6.23 -17.26 -3.89
C ALA A 223 5.59 -18.09 -2.78
N HIS A 224 4.50 -17.58 -2.19
CA HIS A 224 3.79 -18.33 -1.16
C HIS A 224 3.39 -19.66 -1.80
N GLU A 225 3.93 -20.77 -1.30
CA GLU A 225 3.55 -22.09 -1.77
C GLU A 225 2.04 -22.26 -1.52
N ILE A 226 1.28 -22.44 -2.60
CA ILE A 226 -0.17 -22.55 -2.51
C ILE A 226 -0.51 -23.83 -1.75
N ASN A 227 -1.39 -23.73 -0.76
CA ASN A 227 -1.82 -24.87 0.03
C ASN A 227 -2.45 -25.98 -0.85
N ASN A 228 -2.01 -27.23 -0.66
CA ASN A 228 -2.52 -28.44 -1.33
C ASN A 228 -4.06 -28.62 -1.22
N GLY A 229 -4.72 -27.96 -0.27
CA GLY A 229 -6.18 -27.92 -0.18
C GLY A 229 -6.84 -27.33 -1.44
N PHE A 230 -6.23 -26.31 -2.05
CA PHE A 230 -6.77 -25.71 -3.28
C PHE A 230 -6.69 -26.65 -4.48
N GLU A 231 -5.62 -27.45 -4.58
CA GLU A 231 -5.47 -28.47 -5.62
C GLU A 231 -6.51 -29.60 -5.46
N LYS A 232 -6.71 -30.08 -4.24
CA LYS A 232 -7.74 -31.09 -3.94
C LYS A 232 -9.14 -30.57 -4.25
N LEU A 233 -9.41 -29.31 -3.96
CA LEU A 233 -10.71 -28.70 -4.26
C LEU A 233 -10.92 -28.54 -5.77
N SER A 234 -9.93 -28.03 -6.51
CA SER A 234 -10.06 -27.84 -7.96
C SER A 234 -10.24 -29.17 -8.69
N THR A 235 -9.48 -30.19 -8.31
CA THR A 235 -9.59 -31.54 -8.89
C THR A 235 -10.94 -32.17 -8.57
N ALA A 236 -11.45 -32.04 -7.34
CA ALA A 236 -12.77 -32.54 -6.95
C ALA A 236 -13.90 -31.87 -7.75
N LEU A 237 -13.83 -30.55 -7.94
CA LEU A 237 -14.82 -29.80 -8.74
C LEU A 237 -14.77 -30.20 -10.23
N GLU A 238 -13.59 -30.41 -10.78
CA GLU A 238 -13.44 -30.85 -12.18
C GLU A 238 -14.01 -32.27 -12.39
N ILE A 239 -13.79 -33.18 -11.45
CA ILE A 239 -14.36 -34.54 -11.48
C ILE A 239 -15.89 -34.47 -11.36
N ALA A 240 -16.40 -33.63 -10.46
CA ALA A 240 -17.84 -33.45 -10.28
C ALA A 240 -18.52 -32.88 -11.54
N ASP A 241 -17.94 -31.86 -12.17
CA ASP A 241 -18.47 -31.27 -13.40
C ASP A 241 -18.45 -32.28 -14.56
N ARG A 242 -17.35 -33.03 -14.72
CA ARG A 242 -17.24 -34.07 -15.75
C ARG A 242 -18.32 -35.14 -15.57
N LYS A 243 -18.55 -35.59 -14.34
CA LYS A 243 -19.61 -36.57 -14.03
C LYS A 243 -21.00 -36.01 -14.30
N ALA A 244 -21.28 -34.78 -13.87
CA ALA A 244 -22.57 -34.12 -14.11
C ALA A 244 -22.87 -33.96 -15.61
N ARG A 245 -21.87 -33.60 -16.42
CA ARG A 245 -22.00 -33.50 -17.88
C ARG A 245 -22.27 -34.86 -18.54
N GLN A 246 -21.61 -35.91 -18.08
CA GLN A 246 -21.83 -37.27 -18.58
C GLN A 246 -23.26 -37.75 -18.27
N GLU A 247 -23.73 -37.56 -17.04
CA GLU A 247 -25.09 -37.90 -16.64
C GLU A 247 -26.14 -37.11 -17.44
N LEU A 248 -25.91 -35.81 -17.64
CA LEU A 248 -26.80 -34.96 -18.44
C LEU A 248 -26.84 -35.38 -19.91
N LYS A 249 -25.69 -35.75 -20.50
CA LYS A 249 -25.60 -36.27 -21.86
C LYS A 249 -26.38 -37.57 -22.00
N LEU A 250 -26.18 -38.53 -21.08
CA LEU A 250 -26.91 -39.79 -21.08
C LEU A 250 -28.43 -39.57 -20.92
N ARG A 251 -28.83 -38.66 -20.03
CA ARG A 251 -30.25 -38.31 -19.85
C ARG A 251 -30.85 -37.63 -21.08
N ALA A 252 -30.10 -36.76 -21.74
CA ALA A 252 -30.52 -36.12 -22.98
C ALA A 252 -30.65 -37.12 -24.14
N GLU A 253 -29.71 -38.07 -24.25
CA GLU A 253 -29.77 -39.16 -25.23
C GLU A 253 -30.96 -40.09 -24.97
N ALA A 254 -31.18 -40.51 -23.72
CA ALA A 254 -32.35 -41.32 -23.34
C ALA A 254 -33.66 -40.61 -23.64
N LYS A 255 -33.78 -39.31 -23.29
CA LYS A 255 -34.96 -38.50 -23.60
C LYS A 255 -35.17 -38.37 -25.12
N LYS A 256 -34.10 -38.25 -25.89
CA LYS A 256 -34.16 -38.21 -27.36
C LYS A 256 -34.67 -39.53 -27.92
N GLN A 257 -34.21 -40.68 -27.42
CA GLN A 257 -34.70 -41.99 -27.85
C GLN A 257 -36.19 -42.17 -27.53
N ILE A 258 -36.61 -41.84 -26.30
CA ILE A 258 -38.03 -41.87 -25.92
C ILE A 258 -38.87 -40.98 -26.84
N ALA A 259 -38.41 -39.76 -27.15
CA ALA A 259 -39.12 -38.87 -28.05
C ALA A 259 -39.19 -39.41 -29.49
N LEU A 260 -38.16 -40.10 -29.98
CA LEU A 260 -38.17 -40.76 -31.29
C LEU A 260 -39.13 -41.95 -31.31
N ASP A 261 -39.14 -42.77 -30.25
CA ASP A 261 -40.05 -43.90 -30.13
C ASP A 261 -41.51 -43.43 -30.01
N GLU A 262 -41.79 -42.42 -29.19
CA GLU A 262 -43.11 -41.77 -29.13
C GLU A 262 -43.53 -41.21 -30.50
N SER A 263 -42.60 -40.63 -31.26
CA SER A 263 -42.88 -40.13 -32.61
C SER A 263 -43.18 -41.28 -33.58
N ARG A 264 -42.45 -42.39 -33.48
CA ARG A 264 -42.68 -43.60 -34.30
C ARG A 264 -44.03 -44.23 -33.98
N GLU A 265 -44.38 -44.36 -32.71
CA GLU A 265 -45.69 -44.87 -32.28
C GLU A 265 -46.83 -43.96 -32.75
N LYS A 266 -46.66 -42.63 -32.67
CA LYS A 266 -47.63 -41.66 -33.20
C LYS A 266 -47.78 -41.82 -34.72
N GLU A 267 -46.69 -41.99 -35.46
CA GLU A 267 -46.72 -42.21 -36.91
C GLU A 267 -47.43 -43.53 -37.26
N GLU A 268 -47.09 -44.63 -36.60
CA GLU A 268 -47.73 -45.93 -36.81
C GLU A 268 -49.22 -45.90 -36.47
N LYS A 269 -49.60 -45.22 -35.37
CA LYS A 269 -51.00 -45.02 -34.98
C LYS A 269 -51.76 -44.21 -36.05
N LEU A 270 -51.16 -43.14 -36.56
CA LEU A 270 -51.75 -42.35 -37.64
C LEU A 270 -51.84 -43.16 -38.94
N ARG A 271 -50.83 -43.98 -39.25
CA ARG A 271 -50.81 -44.87 -40.42
C ARG A 271 -51.92 -45.93 -40.34
N LEU A 272 -52.10 -46.57 -39.19
CA LEU A 272 -53.17 -47.55 -38.97
C LEU A 272 -54.55 -46.90 -39.04
N LEU A 273 -54.71 -45.72 -38.42
CA LEU A 273 -55.96 -44.94 -38.51
C LEU A 273 -56.28 -44.57 -39.97
N ALA A 274 -55.27 -44.11 -40.74
CA ALA A 274 -55.42 -43.79 -42.15
C ALA A 274 -55.74 -45.03 -43.00
N GLN A 275 -55.11 -46.17 -42.73
CA GLN A 275 -55.41 -47.44 -43.39
C GLN A 275 -56.84 -47.88 -43.09
N LYS A 276 -57.27 -47.85 -41.83
CA LYS A 276 -58.64 -48.16 -41.41
C LYS A 276 -59.66 -47.23 -42.08
N ALA A 277 -59.38 -45.93 -42.15
CA ALA A 277 -60.24 -44.96 -42.84
C ALA A 277 -60.31 -45.22 -44.36
N ARG A 278 -59.20 -45.65 -44.99
CA ARG A 278 -59.17 -46.06 -46.40
C ARG A 278 -59.92 -47.37 -46.64
N GLU A 279 -59.78 -48.35 -45.76
CA GLU A 279 -60.51 -49.62 -45.81
C GLU A 279 -62.02 -49.40 -45.63
N GLU A 280 -62.43 -48.52 -44.71
CA GLU A 280 -63.83 -48.14 -44.53
C GLU A 280 -64.37 -47.43 -45.77
N ARG A 281 -63.65 -46.45 -46.33
CA ARG A 281 -64.03 -45.82 -47.61
C ARG A 281 -64.09 -46.83 -48.75
N SER A 282 -63.17 -47.78 -48.81
CA SER A 282 -63.17 -48.85 -49.81
C SER A 282 -64.36 -49.80 -49.62
N ARG A 283 -64.69 -50.16 -48.38
CA ARG A 283 -65.89 -50.94 -48.04
C ARG A 283 -67.16 -50.19 -48.41
N LEU A 284 -67.28 -48.90 -48.10
CA LEU A 284 -68.42 -48.06 -48.49
C LEU A 284 -68.50 -47.91 -50.02
N ARG A 285 -67.36 -47.77 -50.71
CA ARG A 285 -67.30 -47.76 -52.18
C ARG A 285 -67.71 -49.10 -52.77
N ASN A 286 -67.26 -50.21 -52.21
CA ASN A 286 -67.62 -51.55 -52.64
C ASN A 286 -69.10 -51.84 -52.34
N LYS A 287 -69.65 -51.34 -51.22
CA LYS A 287 -71.09 -51.41 -50.91
C LYS A 287 -71.92 -50.58 -51.89
N ARG A 288 -71.47 -49.38 -52.27
CA ARG A 288 -72.07 -48.59 -53.37
C ARG A 288 -71.98 -49.30 -54.73
N ASN A 289 -70.85 -49.95 -55.03
CA ASN A 289 -70.70 -50.73 -56.26
C ASN A 289 -71.59 -51.98 -56.25
N TYR A 290 -71.75 -52.67 -55.12
CA TYR A 290 -72.64 -53.83 -55.00
C TYR A 290 -74.12 -53.42 -55.11
N GLN A 291 -74.53 -52.32 -54.50
CA GLN A 291 -75.89 -51.75 -54.70
C GLN A 291 -76.13 -51.26 -56.14
N SER A 292 -75.06 -50.91 -56.88
CA SER A 292 -75.14 -50.59 -58.31
C SER A 292 -75.22 -51.82 -59.22
N ILE A 293 -75.00 -53.03 -58.70
CA ILE A 293 -75.09 -54.30 -59.44
C ILE A 293 -76.44 -55.00 -59.18
N GLU A 294 -77.06 -54.77 -58.01
CA GLU A 294 -78.35 -55.37 -57.63
C GLU A 294 -79.56 -54.69 -58.32
N ASN A 295 -79.42 -53.44 -58.78
CA ASN A 295 -80.38 -52.81 -59.69
C ASN A 295 -79.94 -53.04 -61.14
N GLY A 296 -80.36 -54.18 -61.69
CA GLY A 296 -80.06 -54.62 -63.05
C GLY A 296 -80.53 -53.66 -64.14
N GLY A 297 -79.64 -53.39 -65.10
CA GLY A 297 -79.94 -52.71 -66.35
C GLY A 297 -78.74 -52.81 -67.31
N PRO A 298 -78.87 -53.47 -68.48
CA PRO A 298 -77.78 -53.61 -69.43
C PRO A 298 -77.74 -52.38 -70.35
N GLU A 299 -76.69 -51.56 -70.31
CA GLU A 299 -76.43 -50.61 -71.40
C GLU A 299 -74.96 -50.19 -71.49
N ILE A 300 -74.33 -50.66 -72.57
CA ILE A 300 -72.90 -50.67 -72.86
C ILE A 300 -72.36 -49.25 -73.17
N ASP A 301 -73.22 -48.25 -73.37
CA ASP A 301 -72.82 -46.87 -73.71
C ASP A 301 -72.46 -45.97 -72.51
N SER A 302 -72.91 -46.31 -71.30
CA SER A 302 -72.66 -45.48 -70.11
C SER A 302 -71.22 -45.55 -69.57
N ALA A 303 -70.45 -46.55 -69.98
CA ALA A 303 -69.06 -46.75 -69.57
C ALA A 303 -68.10 -45.79 -70.32
N VAL A 304 -68.37 -45.54 -71.60
CA VAL A 304 -67.57 -44.67 -72.47
C VAL A 304 -67.72 -43.21 -72.05
N HIS A 305 -68.95 -42.76 -71.78
CA HIS A 305 -69.22 -41.40 -71.30
C HIS A 305 -68.57 -41.12 -69.93
N ARG A 306 -68.56 -42.11 -69.03
CA ARG A 306 -67.86 -42.03 -67.74
C ARG A 306 -66.34 -42.03 -67.88
N ALA A 307 -65.78 -42.67 -68.91
CA ALA A 307 -64.35 -42.62 -69.20
C ALA A 307 -63.92 -41.26 -69.75
N ALA A 308 -64.73 -40.63 -70.62
CA ALA A 308 -64.49 -39.29 -71.15
C ALA A 308 -64.47 -38.22 -70.05
N ILE A 309 -65.43 -38.26 -69.12
CA ILE A 309 -65.49 -37.32 -67.97
C ILE A 309 -64.27 -37.46 -67.05
N ARG A 310 -63.78 -38.69 -66.83
CA ARG A 310 -62.56 -38.90 -66.02
C ARG A 310 -61.31 -38.37 -66.72
N LYS A 311 -61.25 -38.49 -68.05
CA LYS A 311 -60.12 -37.99 -68.85
C LYS A 311 -60.08 -36.46 -68.83
N SER A 312 -61.21 -35.76 -69.03
CA SER A 312 -61.22 -34.28 -68.98
C SER A 312 -60.82 -33.75 -67.60
N ARG A 313 -61.32 -34.37 -66.52
CA ARG A 313 -61.01 -33.96 -65.16
C ARG A 313 -59.54 -34.18 -64.79
N LYS A 314 -58.92 -35.23 -65.33
CA LYS A 314 -57.46 -35.48 -65.15
C LYS A 314 -56.65 -34.42 -65.88
N GLU A 315 -57.09 -34.03 -67.08
CA GLU A 315 -56.43 -33.02 -67.90
C GLU A 315 -56.53 -31.62 -67.29
N GLU A 316 -57.66 -31.27 -66.68
CA GLU A 316 -57.85 -30.03 -65.91
C GLU A 316 -56.93 -29.98 -64.68
N LEU A 317 -56.90 -31.04 -63.87
CA LEU A 317 -56.00 -31.14 -62.72
C LEU A 317 -54.53 -31.08 -63.11
N GLU A 318 -54.18 -31.68 -64.25
CA GLU A 318 -52.81 -31.62 -64.77
C GLU A 318 -52.45 -30.20 -65.22
N ARG A 319 -53.36 -29.46 -65.88
CA ARG A 319 -53.18 -28.05 -66.21
C ARG A 319 -53.02 -27.19 -64.97
N ASP A 320 -53.84 -27.39 -63.94
CA ASP A 320 -53.75 -26.63 -62.69
C ASP A 320 -52.47 -26.97 -61.89
N SER A 321 -52.02 -28.22 -61.92
CA SER A 321 -50.72 -28.60 -61.34
C SER A 321 -49.56 -27.97 -62.08
N ARG A 322 -49.63 -27.84 -63.42
CA ARG A 322 -48.62 -27.14 -64.22
C ARG A 322 -48.65 -25.62 -63.95
N ARG A 323 -49.83 -25.01 -63.86
CA ARG A 323 -50.01 -23.58 -63.53
C ARG A 323 -49.51 -23.24 -62.14
N SER A 324 -49.76 -24.10 -61.14
CA SER A 324 -49.28 -23.90 -59.77
C SER A 324 -47.77 -24.10 -59.62
N LYS A 325 -47.15 -24.94 -60.46
CA LYS A 325 -45.69 -25.15 -60.51
C LYS A 325 -44.93 -24.08 -61.31
N MET A 326 -45.62 -23.27 -62.13
CA MET A 326 -44.98 -22.21 -62.91
C MET A 326 -44.53 -21.02 -62.04
N SER A 327 -43.38 -20.46 -62.38
CA SER A 327 -42.85 -19.24 -61.75
C SER A 327 -43.86 -18.10 -61.85
N THR A 328 -43.86 -17.17 -60.89
CA THR A 328 -44.70 -15.96 -60.95
C THR A 328 -44.46 -15.18 -62.23
N ALA A 329 -43.21 -15.15 -62.70
CA ALA A 329 -42.80 -14.57 -63.96
C ALA A 329 -43.49 -15.23 -65.17
N ASP A 330 -43.47 -16.57 -65.23
CA ASP A 330 -44.08 -17.33 -66.32
C ASP A 330 -45.61 -17.23 -66.29
N ARG A 331 -46.23 -17.21 -65.10
CA ARG A 331 -47.68 -17.02 -64.97
C ARG A 331 -48.12 -15.66 -65.48
N LEU A 332 -47.37 -14.61 -65.16
CA LEU A 332 -47.62 -13.26 -65.68
C LEU A 332 -47.43 -13.21 -67.20
N ARG A 333 -46.44 -13.94 -67.74
CA ARG A 333 -46.21 -14.06 -69.18
C ARG A 333 -47.38 -14.75 -69.89
N GLU A 334 -47.84 -15.88 -69.38
CA GLU A 334 -48.99 -16.62 -69.94
C GLU A 334 -50.29 -15.80 -69.86
N LEU A 335 -50.52 -15.11 -68.74
CA LEU A 335 -51.69 -14.24 -68.55
C LEU A 335 -51.65 -13.05 -69.52
N ALA A 336 -50.50 -12.39 -69.67
CA ALA A 336 -50.35 -11.28 -70.61
C ALA A 336 -50.50 -11.72 -72.08
N TYR A 337 -49.94 -12.87 -72.45
CA TYR A 337 -50.17 -13.48 -73.77
C TYR A 337 -51.65 -13.78 -74.01
N SER A 338 -52.38 -14.32 -73.02
CA SER A 338 -53.84 -14.54 -73.16
C SER A 338 -54.65 -13.25 -73.29
N GLN A 339 -54.12 -12.11 -72.84
CA GLN A 339 -54.71 -10.78 -73.02
C GLN A 339 -54.22 -10.07 -74.28
N GLY A 340 -53.41 -10.73 -75.12
CA GLY A 340 -52.87 -10.16 -76.36
C GLY A 340 -51.84 -9.03 -76.13
N ARG A 341 -51.22 -8.97 -74.94
CA ARG A 341 -50.23 -7.95 -74.58
C ARG A 341 -48.83 -8.56 -74.47
N GLU A 342 -47.89 -8.02 -75.23
CA GLU A 342 -46.48 -8.35 -75.08
C GLU A 342 -45.85 -7.51 -73.96
N ILE A 343 -45.36 -8.17 -72.92
CA ILE A 343 -44.65 -7.53 -71.80
C ILE A 343 -43.17 -7.90 -71.85
N SER A 344 -42.31 -6.88 -71.71
CA SER A 344 -40.85 -7.06 -71.72
C SER A 344 -40.37 -7.80 -70.47
N GLU A 345 -39.28 -8.57 -70.60
CA GLU A 345 -38.69 -9.36 -69.50
C GLU A 345 -38.38 -8.52 -68.25
N LYS A 346 -38.14 -7.22 -68.41
CA LYS A 346 -37.90 -6.27 -67.31
C LYS A 346 -39.14 -6.02 -66.45
N VAL A 347 -40.33 -6.02 -67.04
CA VAL A 347 -41.60 -5.87 -66.31
C VAL A 347 -41.94 -7.18 -65.58
N ILE A 348 -41.62 -8.32 -66.19
CA ILE A 348 -41.82 -9.66 -65.62
C ILE A 348 -40.87 -9.93 -64.44
N LEU A 349 -39.60 -9.50 -64.53
CA LEU A 349 -38.65 -9.60 -63.41
C LEU A 349 -38.94 -8.59 -62.28
N GLY A 350 -39.51 -7.42 -62.60
CA GLY A 350 -39.89 -6.41 -61.62
C GLY A 350 -41.15 -6.77 -60.80
N ALA A 351 -41.92 -7.76 -61.24
CA ALA A 351 -43.14 -8.24 -60.57
C ALA A 351 -42.87 -9.39 -59.56
N ALA A 352 -41.67 -9.43 -58.97
CA ALA A 352 -41.39 -10.32 -57.85
C ALA A 352 -42.35 -10.00 -56.68
N LYS A 353 -42.88 -11.03 -56.04
CA LYS A 353 -43.74 -10.92 -54.84
C LYS A 353 -43.08 -9.96 -53.85
N SER A 354 -43.66 -8.79 -53.63
CA SER A 354 -43.18 -7.85 -52.62
C SER A 354 -43.11 -8.60 -51.29
N THR A 355 -41.98 -8.51 -50.60
CA THR A 355 -41.86 -9.02 -49.23
C THR A 355 -42.95 -8.35 -48.41
N ASP A 356 -43.92 -9.13 -47.93
CA ASP A 356 -45.03 -8.64 -47.14
C ASP A 356 -44.49 -8.20 -45.78
N THR A 357 -44.17 -6.91 -45.67
CA THR A 357 -43.76 -6.30 -44.43
C THR A 357 -45.02 -5.79 -43.76
N GLN A 358 -45.45 -6.51 -42.72
CA GLN A 358 -46.75 -6.32 -42.08
C GLN A 358 -46.93 -4.95 -41.39
N GLU A 359 -45.90 -4.12 -41.34
CA GLU A 359 -45.88 -2.83 -40.62
C GLU A 359 -45.21 -1.71 -41.43
N VAL A 360 -45.51 -0.45 -41.09
CA VAL A 360 -44.90 0.76 -41.66
C VAL A 360 -43.42 0.83 -41.26
N HIS A 361 -42.52 0.85 -42.24
CA HIS A 361 -41.08 1.00 -41.97
C HIS A 361 -40.75 2.39 -41.46
N TYR A 362 -40.02 2.46 -40.35
CA TYR A 362 -39.45 3.70 -39.83
C TYR A 362 -38.05 3.95 -40.41
N ASP A 363 -37.63 5.23 -40.49
CA ASP A 363 -36.27 5.61 -40.92
C ASP A 363 -35.21 4.94 -40.03
N SER A 364 -34.17 4.36 -40.65
CA SER A 364 -33.08 3.67 -39.97
C SER A 364 -32.42 4.53 -38.88
N ARG A 365 -32.38 5.86 -39.08
CA ARG A 365 -31.83 6.82 -38.11
C ARG A 365 -32.56 6.80 -36.78
N LEU A 366 -33.86 6.48 -36.76
CA LEU A 366 -34.62 6.39 -35.52
C LEU A 366 -34.15 5.22 -34.65
N PHE A 367 -33.74 4.11 -35.28
CA PHE A 367 -33.17 2.96 -34.58
C PHE A 367 -31.70 3.18 -34.23
N SER A 368 -30.91 3.76 -35.13
CA SER A 368 -29.47 4.00 -34.90
C SER A 368 -29.18 5.10 -33.89
N ARG A 369 -30.08 6.06 -33.68
CA ARG A 369 -29.91 7.15 -32.71
C ARG A 369 -29.98 6.67 -31.26
N GLY A 370 -30.43 5.43 -31.01
CA GLY A 370 -30.51 4.87 -29.65
C GLY A 370 -31.54 5.61 -28.79
N ALA A 371 -32.82 5.57 -29.20
CA ALA A 371 -33.92 6.32 -28.59
C ALA A 371 -34.06 6.14 -27.06
N ASN A 372 -33.55 5.04 -26.50
CA ASN A 372 -33.58 4.77 -25.07
C ASN A 372 -32.20 4.49 -24.44
N ALA A 373 -31.12 4.98 -25.05
CA ALA A 373 -29.77 4.83 -24.50
C ALA A 373 -29.64 5.48 -23.11
N GLN A 374 -30.45 6.52 -22.85
CA GLN A 374 -30.47 7.27 -21.61
C GLN A 374 -31.34 6.65 -20.50
N ALA A 375 -31.97 5.47 -20.70
CA ALA A 375 -32.70 4.81 -19.61
C ALA A 375 -31.77 4.11 -18.60
N LYS A 376 -30.54 3.80 -18.98
CA LYS A 376 -29.53 3.21 -18.08
C LYS A 376 -28.72 4.30 -17.37
N ARG A 377 -29.40 5.24 -16.71
CA ARG A 377 -28.75 6.30 -15.91
C ARG A 377 -28.38 5.78 -14.53
N ASN A 378 -27.34 6.38 -13.96
CA ASN A 378 -27.07 6.29 -12.53
C ASN A 378 -28.10 7.13 -11.78
N GLU A 379 -28.50 6.70 -10.58
CA GLU A 379 -29.57 7.34 -9.78
C GLU A 379 -29.26 8.80 -9.41
N GLU A 380 -27.98 9.20 -9.41
CA GLU A 380 -27.52 10.56 -9.08
C GLU A 380 -27.26 11.44 -10.33
N GLN A 381 -27.43 10.92 -11.55
CA GLN A 381 -27.17 11.66 -12.78
C GLN A 381 -28.40 12.48 -13.21
N LEU A 382 -28.40 13.78 -12.89
CA LEU A 382 -29.51 14.70 -13.19
C LEU A 382 -29.55 15.16 -14.67
N TYR A 383 -28.41 15.24 -15.35
CA TYR A 383 -28.30 15.76 -16.72
C TYR A 383 -27.82 14.70 -17.72
N ASP A 384 -28.40 14.73 -18.92
CA ASP A 384 -28.19 13.74 -19.99
C ASP A 384 -26.97 14.04 -20.87
N SER A 385 -26.54 15.31 -20.88
CA SER A 385 -25.47 15.80 -21.74
C SER A 385 -24.41 16.52 -20.89
N PRO A 386 -23.12 16.33 -21.19
CA PRO A 386 -22.06 17.04 -20.48
C PRO A 386 -22.13 18.53 -20.77
N LEU A 387 -21.81 19.36 -19.77
CA LEU A 387 -21.84 20.82 -19.87
C LEU A 387 -20.90 21.38 -20.96
N PHE A 388 -19.79 20.68 -21.23
CA PHE A 388 -18.80 21.06 -22.23
C PHE A 388 -18.59 19.94 -23.25
N LEU A 389 -18.73 20.26 -24.54
CA LEU A 389 -18.44 19.33 -25.64
C LEU A 389 -16.93 19.00 -25.77
N GLN A 390 -16.08 19.81 -25.14
CA GLN A 390 -14.62 19.72 -25.27
C GLN A 390 -14.02 18.45 -24.64
N GLN A 391 -14.71 17.81 -23.69
CA GLN A 391 -14.21 16.59 -23.03
C GLN A 391 -14.10 15.38 -23.96
N GLY A 392 -14.71 15.42 -25.17
CA GLY A 392 -14.63 14.33 -26.16
C GLY A 392 -14.16 14.74 -27.56
N ALA A 393 -13.99 16.03 -27.83
CA ALA A 393 -13.67 16.56 -29.16
C ALA A 393 -12.20 16.98 -29.26
N ASN A 394 -11.30 15.99 -29.29
CA ASN A 394 -9.89 16.23 -29.61
C ASN A 394 -9.68 16.16 -31.12
N TYR A 395 -8.98 17.14 -31.71
CA TYR A 395 -8.64 17.11 -33.12
C TYR A 395 -7.61 16.00 -33.39
N ARG A 396 -7.97 15.06 -34.27
CA ARG A 396 -7.04 14.07 -34.81
C ARG A 396 -6.86 14.36 -36.29
N ALA A 397 -5.64 14.71 -36.68
CA ALA A 397 -5.30 14.94 -38.08
C ALA A 397 -5.49 13.65 -38.89
N ASN A 398 -6.29 13.72 -39.96
CA ASN A 398 -6.43 12.62 -40.90
C ASN A 398 -5.36 12.76 -41.99
N LEU A 399 -4.21 12.13 -41.76
CA LEU A 399 -3.06 12.16 -42.65
C LEU A 399 -3.42 11.71 -44.08
N SER A 400 -4.25 10.66 -44.23
CA SER A 400 -4.66 10.19 -45.58
C SER A 400 -5.44 11.24 -46.38
N LYS A 401 -6.20 12.11 -45.69
CA LYS A 401 -6.90 13.22 -46.35
C LYS A 401 -5.94 14.36 -46.66
N LEU A 402 -4.97 14.61 -45.79
CA LEU A 402 -3.93 15.62 -46.01
C LEU A 402 -3.00 15.23 -47.15
N ASP A 403 -2.59 13.97 -47.25
CA ASP A 403 -1.71 13.46 -48.30
C ASP A 403 -2.37 13.64 -49.68
N ARG A 404 -3.66 13.32 -49.82
CA ARG A 404 -4.42 13.58 -51.06
C ARG A 404 -4.45 15.06 -51.43
N ILE A 405 -4.66 15.93 -50.44
CA ILE A 405 -4.66 17.39 -50.65
C ILE A 405 -3.27 17.87 -51.08
N VAL A 406 -2.20 17.32 -50.49
CA VAL A 406 -0.82 17.65 -50.85
C VAL A 406 -0.48 17.16 -52.25
N GLU A 407 -0.88 15.95 -52.62
CA GLU A 407 -0.71 15.41 -53.97
C GLU A 407 -1.44 16.25 -55.02
N ASP A 408 -2.68 16.69 -54.75
CA ASP A 408 -3.42 17.61 -55.62
C ASP A 408 -2.69 18.95 -55.78
N HIS A 409 -2.08 19.48 -54.70
CA HIS A 409 -1.29 20.71 -54.75
C HIS A 409 0.06 20.56 -55.48
N VAL A 410 0.72 19.41 -55.36
CA VAL A 410 1.97 19.10 -56.08
C VAL A 410 1.68 18.90 -57.57
N SER A 411 0.59 18.22 -57.90
CA SER A 411 0.09 18.05 -59.27
C SER A 411 -0.19 19.41 -59.93
N ALA A 412 -0.86 20.33 -59.22
CA ALA A 412 -1.13 21.68 -59.70
C ALA A 412 0.13 22.58 -59.88
N LYS A 413 1.23 22.28 -59.18
CA LYS A 413 2.52 22.99 -59.34
C LYS A 413 3.45 22.38 -60.39
N SER A 414 3.17 21.17 -60.88
CA SER A 414 4.02 20.47 -61.85
C SER A 414 3.98 21.05 -63.27
N THR A 415 3.11 22.02 -63.56
CA THR A 415 2.90 22.56 -64.93
C THR A 415 3.57 23.90 -65.22
N GLN A 416 4.28 24.54 -64.28
CA GLN A 416 5.06 25.76 -64.55
C GLN A 416 6.35 25.80 -63.72
N ILE A 417 7.46 25.36 -64.31
CA ILE A 417 8.81 25.57 -63.76
C ILE A 417 9.34 26.88 -64.38
N GLN A 418 9.28 27.98 -63.63
CA GLN A 418 10.05 29.19 -63.89
C GLN A 418 11.31 29.18 -62.98
N PRO A 419 12.44 29.76 -63.41
CA PRO A 419 13.67 29.75 -62.64
C PRO A 419 13.51 30.47 -61.29
N ILE A 420 14.09 29.87 -60.24
CA ILE A 420 14.09 30.37 -58.87
C ILE A 420 14.83 31.72 -58.85
N GLN A 421 14.09 32.82 -58.70
CA GLN A 421 14.65 34.12 -58.34
C GLN A 421 14.68 34.26 -56.81
N PHE A 422 15.85 34.53 -56.24
CA PHE A 422 15.98 34.95 -54.86
C PHE A 422 15.61 36.43 -54.75
N THR A 423 14.47 36.73 -54.14
CA THR A 423 14.11 38.08 -53.70
C THR A 423 14.37 38.22 -52.21
N ALA A 424 15.04 39.30 -51.82
CA ALA A 424 15.33 39.66 -50.45
C ALA A 424 14.05 39.82 -49.62
N GLU A 425 14.17 39.47 -48.34
CA GLU A 425 13.15 39.57 -47.29
C GLU A 425 12.52 40.97 -47.27
N GLY A 426 11.25 41.02 -47.69
CA GLY A 426 10.42 42.21 -47.63
C GLY A 426 9.33 42.02 -46.59
N ASP A 427 9.35 42.88 -45.58
CA ASP A 427 8.31 43.02 -44.56
C ASP A 427 6.91 43.05 -45.19
N SER A 428 6.11 42.01 -44.94
CA SER A 428 4.68 42.08 -45.14
C SER A 428 3.95 41.37 -44.00
N GLU A 429 3.51 42.19 -43.05
CA GLU A 429 2.63 41.78 -41.96
C GLU A 429 1.37 41.07 -42.49
N PRO A 430 0.91 39.99 -41.82
CA PRO A 430 -0.37 39.39 -42.16
C PRO A 430 -1.51 40.31 -41.71
N LYS A 431 -2.26 40.84 -42.69
CA LYS A 431 -3.52 41.57 -42.48
C LYS A 431 -4.43 40.79 -41.52
N ARG A 432 -4.59 41.32 -40.31
CA ARG A 432 -5.67 40.95 -39.39
C ARG A 432 -7.00 41.32 -40.04
N ASN A 433 -7.76 40.31 -40.46
CA ASN A 433 -9.17 40.49 -40.77
C ASN A 433 -9.95 40.56 -39.47
N ASP A 434 -9.96 41.73 -38.84
CA ASP A 434 -10.86 42.05 -37.74
C ASP A 434 -12.30 42.13 -38.28
N LYS A 435 -13.01 41.00 -38.25
CA LYS A 435 -14.47 40.99 -38.41
C LYS A 435 -15.10 41.61 -37.18
N LYS A 436 -15.29 42.92 -37.24
CA LYS A 436 -16.07 43.73 -36.31
C LYS A 436 -17.53 43.28 -36.38
N TYR A 437 -17.99 42.51 -35.39
CA TYR A 437 -19.42 42.23 -35.20
C TYR A 437 -20.10 43.51 -34.70
N GLY A 438 -20.78 44.22 -35.59
CA GLY A 438 -21.69 45.30 -35.24
C GLY A 438 -23.07 44.73 -34.90
N LEU A 439 -23.58 45.06 -33.72
CA LEU A 439 -25.00 44.89 -33.38
C LEU A 439 -25.82 45.89 -34.20
N GLU A 440 -26.59 45.41 -35.17
CA GLU A 440 -27.70 46.19 -35.73
C GLU A 440 -28.90 46.08 -34.78
N LYS A 441 -29.29 47.21 -34.18
CA LYS A 441 -30.61 47.38 -33.57
C LYS A 441 -31.64 47.44 -34.69
N LYS A 442 -32.56 46.48 -34.72
CA LYS A 442 -33.82 46.60 -35.45
C LYS A 442 -34.75 47.52 -34.65
N GLU A 443 -35.09 48.67 -35.21
CA GLU A 443 -36.26 49.45 -34.83
C GLU A 443 -37.47 48.97 -35.64
N ALA A 444 -38.60 48.83 -34.93
CA ALA A 444 -39.98 48.58 -35.36
C ALA A 444 -40.27 47.33 -36.21
#